data_AF-A0A7X8QRY6-F1
#
_entry.id   AF-A0A7X8QRY6-F1
#
_cell.length_a   1.000
_cell.length_b   1.000
_cell.length_c   1.000
_cell.angle_alpha   90.00
_cell.angle_beta   90.00
_cell.angle_gamma   90.00
#
_symmetry.space_group_name_H-M   'P 1'
#
loop_
_entity.id
_entity.type
_entity.pdbx_description
1 polymer ?
#
loop_
_entity_poly.entity_id
_entity_poly.type
_entity_poly.pdbx_seq_one_letter_code
_entity_poly.pdbx_strand_id
1 'polypeptide(L)'
;MYHVVRSVSRTGNKVFYFTLLSLILAMGTLSLQAQYAPSPESQSWGATVEDPPIERKAPSIFHRPAENSSVAQWERVQKFEANGRRKKATKAANALVHKWHNAAEAPQAQMTIARLQEERGNHAEAFDEYQYLIDNFAGLFPFDDVLIRQYQIANHLLRPPKKFLGLSLSSMEDVRIRFERIVRNAPNWELSPDALLKAASCHELEGDKFEAADALSRLQTRYPTTSAALKASAEEIRLRRELAEKFPMDAALTRRAIAAIDNALRTYGSKINRDELASWRRELYEAGMNRDYERANFYDNKQRKPRSALIAYKEFLRTYPDAPQADAVRTRVAELEAALTPNTQNID
;
A
#
# COMPACT_ATOMS: atom_id res chain seq x y z
N MET A 1 -22.79 -80.33 1.50
CA MET A 1 -23.91 -80.98 2.22
C MET A 1 -24.49 -79.95 3.18
N TYR A 2 -25.82 -79.88 3.21
CA TYR A 2 -26.66 -78.81 3.78
C TYR A 2 -26.42 -78.50 5.27
N HIS A 3 -26.72 -77.26 5.67
CA HIS A 3 -27.48 -76.79 6.86
C HIS A 3 -27.15 -75.29 7.07
N VAL A 4 -27.96 -74.31 6.65
CA VAL A 4 -29.31 -73.89 7.12
C VAL A 4 -29.21 -73.58 8.63
N VAL A 5 -29.45 -72.35 9.14
CA VAL A 5 -30.78 -71.76 9.39
C VAL A 5 -30.66 -70.36 10.04
N ARG A 6 -31.42 -69.40 9.46
CA ARG A 6 -32.20 -68.23 10.02
C ARG A 6 -31.48 -67.16 10.86
N SER A 7 -31.44 -65.90 10.44
CA SER A 7 -32.51 -64.87 10.24
C SER A 7 -32.97 -64.17 11.52
N VAL A 8 -32.72 -62.86 11.63
CA VAL A 8 -33.57 -61.81 12.26
C VAL A 8 -33.05 -60.46 11.69
N SER A 9 -33.69 -59.90 10.67
CA SER A 9 -34.71 -58.84 10.68
C SER A 9 -34.16 -57.40 10.57
N ARG A 10 -34.65 -56.73 9.52
CA ARG A 10 -35.12 -55.34 9.43
C ARG A 10 -34.38 -54.27 10.25
N THR A 11 -33.75 -53.36 9.52
CA THR A 11 -34.06 -51.90 9.41
C THR A 11 -32.80 -51.24 8.86
N GLY A 12 -32.79 -50.72 7.63
CA GLY A 12 -33.29 -49.38 7.36
C GLY A 12 -32.19 -48.35 7.64
N ASN A 13 -31.38 -48.03 6.61
CA ASN A 13 -30.69 -46.73 6.42
C ASN A 13 -29.80 -46.79 5.16
N LYS A 14 -30.44 -46.66 3.99
CA LYS A 14 -29.79 -46.28 2.72
C LYS A 14 -30.44 -44.99 2.20
N VAL A 15 -30.46 -43.94 3.00
CA VAL A 15 -30.66 -42.54 2.55
C VAL A 15 -30.10 -41.68 3.66
N PHE A 16 -28.91 -41.07 3.50
CA PHE A 16 -28.48 -39.83 4.17
C PHE A 16 -27.08 -39.45 3.64
N TYR A 17 -27.03 -39.16 2.34
CA TYR A 17 -25.98 -38.34 1.73
C TYR A 17 -26.67 -37.16 1.02
N PHE A 18 -27.47 -36.39 1.76
CA PHE A 18 -28.13 -35.19 1.26
C PHE A 18 -28.51 -34.23 2.40
N THR A 19 -27.60 -33.98 3.35
CA THR A 19 -27.72 -32.89 4.32
C THR A 19 -26.34 -32.37 4.70
N LEU A 20 -25.60 -31.82 3.73
CA LEU A 20 -24.49 -30.90 4.01
C LEU A 20 -24.27 -29.90 2.85
N LEU A 21 -25.36 -29.55 2.15
CA LEU A 21 -25.35 -28.57 1.05
C LEU A 21 -26.46 -27.51 1.18
N SER A 22 -26.92 -27.26 2.40
CA SER A 22 -28.01 -26.31 2.71
C SER A 22 -27.69 -25.38 3.88
N LEU A 23 -26.39 -25.18 4.20
CA LEU A 23 -25.93 -24.21 5.19
C LEU A 23 -24.83 -23.26 4.67
N ILE A 24 -24.82 -22.98 3.36
CA ILE A 24 -23.97 -21.94 2.74
C ILE A 24 -24.81 -20.89 1.97
N LEU A 25 -26.14 -21.03 1.97
CA LEU A 25 -27.08 -20.08 1.33
C LEU A 25 -27.84 -19.25 2.38
N ALA A 26 -27.13 -18.71 3.37
CA ALA A 26 -27.69 -17.72 4.31
C ALA A 26 -26.63 -16.81 4.95
N MET A 27 -25.49 -16.60 4.28
CA MET A 27 -24.64 -15.42 4.48
C MET A 27 -24.53 -14.79 3.10
N GLY A 28 -25.53 -14.02 2.69
CA GLY A 28 -25.72 -12.71 3.29
C GLY A 28 -24.64 -11.84 2.69
N THR A 29 -25.00 -11.22 1.58
CA THR A 29 -24.28 -10.20 0.81
C THR A 29 -23.75 -9.09 1.72
N LEU A 30 -22.66 -9.36 2.43
CA LEU A 30 -21.73 -8.32 2.84
C LEU A 30 -21.00 -7.93 1.56
N SER A 31 -21.54 -6.88 0.94
CA SER A 31 -20.88 -6.13 -0.12
C SER A 31 -19.38 -6.04 0.17
N LEU A 32 -18.53 -6.51 -0.75
CA LEU A 32 -17.09 -6.23 -0.72
C LEU A 32 -16.78 -4.73 -0.65
N GLN A 33 -17.76 -3.85 -0.92
CA GLN A 33 -17.65 -2.41 -0.68
C GLN A 33 -17.36 -2.03 0.77
N ALA A 34 -17.74 -2.86 1.76
CA ALA A 34 -17.48 -2.58 3.18
C ALA A 34 -16.06 -2.96 3.62
N GLN A 35 -15.30 -3.72 2.82
CA GLN A 35 -13.96 -4.18 3.15
C GLN A 35 -12.84 -3.31 2.56
N TYR A 36 -13.18 -2.31 1.76
CA TYR A 36 -12.23 -1.31 1.25
C TYR A 36 -12.76 0.11 1.47
N ALA A 37 -13.32 0.35 2.66
CA ALA A 37 -13.23 1.70 3.21
C ALA A 37 -11.74 1.94 3.44
N PRO A 38 -11.12 3.02 2.90
CA PRO A 38 -9.80 3.43 3.35
C PRO A 38 -9.81 3.38 4.88
N SER A 39 -8.91 2.60 5.50
CA SER A 39 -8.78 2.63 6.94
C SER A 39 -8.59 4.10 7.36
N PRO A 40 -9.06 4.54 8.54
CA PRO A 40 -8.79 5.90 8.99
C PRO A 40 -7.29 6.26 8.96
N GLU A 41 -6.41 5.25 9.01
CA GLU A 41 -4.95 5.37 8.82
C GLU A 41 -4.55 5.82 7.40
N SER A 42 -5.27 5.39 6.36
CA SER A 42 -4.94 5.69 4.95
C SER A 42 -5.24 7.15 4.51
N GLN A 43 -5.97 7.91 5.33
CA GLN A 43 -6.30 9.33 5.10
C GLN A 43 -5.28 10.31 5.69
N SER A 44 -4.26 9.83 6.39
CA SER A 44 -3.50 10.66 7.31
C SER A 44 -2.00 10.39 7.24
N TRP A 45 -1.30 11.12 6.39
CA TRP A 45 0.14 11.36 6.60
C TRP A 45 0.37 12.42 7.69
N GLY A 46 -0.26 12.25 8.86
CA GLY A 46 -0.17 13.25 9.95
C GLY A 46 -0.80 12.91 11.31
N ALA A 47 -1.47 11.78 11.50
CA ALA A 47 -2.10 11.35 12.77
C ALA A 47 -2.52 9.88 12.59
N THR A 48 -1.98 8.85 13.22
CA THR A 48 -1.40 8.62 14.56
C THR A 48 -0.61 7.31 14.41
N VAL A 49 0.71 7.26 14.56
CA VAL A 49 1.46 7.25 15.82
C VAL A 49 2.69 8.14 15.60
N GLU A 50 2.84 9.21 16.37
CA GLU A 50 4.18 9.80 16.52
C GLU A 50 5.05 8.66 17.04
N ASP A 51 6.01 8.18 16.22
CA ASP A 51 7.06 7.32 16.76
C ASP A 51 7.62 8.09 17.96
N PRO A 52 7.58 7.51 19.18
CA PRO A 52 8.07 8.22 20.33
C PRO A 52 9.51 8.64 20.01
N PRO A 53 9.89 9.89 20.35
CA PRO A 53 11.25 10.36 20.10
C PRO A 53 12.24 9.34 20.65
N ILE A 54 13.26 8.99 19.86
CA ILE A 54 14.20 7.95 20.26
C ILE A 54 14.85 8.37 21.58
N GLU A 55 14.61 7.57 22.63
CA GLU A 55 15.07 7.89 23.97
C GLU A 55 16.58 8.10 24.00
N ARG A 56 16.99 9.17 24.68
CA ARG A 56 18.38 9.51 24.87
C ARG A 56 19.15 8.34 25.52
N LYS A 57 20.27 7.97 24.92
CA LYS A 57 21.26 7.04 25.45
C LYS A 57 21.72 7.47 26.86
N ALA A 58 21.33 6.68 27.86
CA ALA A 58 21.67 6.92 29.27
C ALA A 58 22.94 6.17 29.69
N PRO A 59 23.69 6.65 30.71
CA PRO A 59 24.86 5.94 31.22
C PRO A 59 24.56 4.46 31.54
N SER A 60 25.39 3.55 31.02
CA SER A 60 25.17 2.11 31.12
C SER A 60 26.44 1.38 31.53
N ILE A 61 26.30 0.30 32.30
CA ILE A 61 27.42 -0.58 32.68
C ILE A 61 28.08 -1.26 31.48
N PHE A 62 27.36 -1.39 30.36
CA PHE A 62 27.88 -1.95 29.11
C PHE A 62 28.66 -0.93 28.26
N HIS A 63 28.43 0.36 28.51
CA HIS A 63 28.98 1.49 27.75
C HIS A 63 29.80 2.42 28.66
N ARG A 64 30.76 1.84 29.39
CA ARG A 64 31.65 2.60 30.28
C ARG A 64 32.81 3.20 29.49
N PRO A 65 33.09 4.51 29.61
CA PRO A 65 34.27 5.11 29.00
C PRO A 65 35.54 4.57 29.64
N ALA A 66 36.62 4.56 28.87
CA ALA A 66 37.93 4.12 29.35
C ALA A 66 38.76 5.30 29.88
N GLU A 67 38.47 6.51 29.38
CA GLU A 67 39.13 7.74 29.78
C GLU A 67 38.25 8.53 30.77
N ASN A 68 38.84 9.53 31.43
CA ASN A 68 38.15 10.30 32.48
C ASN A 68 37.45 11.58 31.97
N SER A 69 37.61 11.93 30.69
CA SER A 69 37.00 13.12 30.08
C SER A 69 36.44 12.80 28.68
N SER A 70 35.47 13.61 28.21
CA SER A 70 34.90 13.47 26.86
C SER A 70 35.95 13.68 25.78
N VAL A 71 36.82 14.69 25.95
CA VAL A 71 37.93 15.02 25.03
C VAL A 71 38.89 13.83 24.89
N ALA A 72 39.40 13.29 26.01
CA ALA A 72 40.34 12.17 25.97
C ALA A 72 39.67 10.90 25.39
N GLN A 73 38.40 10.67 25.72
CA GLN A 73 37.65 9.57 25.14
C GLN A 73 37.46 9.76 23.62
N TRP A 74 37.26 10.99 23.15
CA TRP A 74 37.14 11.29 21.73
C TRP A 74 38.46 11.08 20.97
N GLU A 75 39.58 11.53 21.53
CA GLU A 75 40.92 11.22 20.99
C GLU A 75 41.15 9.72 20.86
N ARG A 76 40.67 8.94 21.84
CA ARG A 76 40.70 7.47 21.78
C ARG A 76 39.85 6.90 20.65
N VAL A 77 38.68 7.46 20.38
CA VAL A 77 37.84 7.08 19.22
C VAL A 77 38.63 7.29 17.94
N GLN A 78 39.15 8.51 17.73
CA GLN A 78 39.93 8.88 16.54
C GLN A 78 41.16 7.98 16.36
N LYS A 79 41.87 7.65 17.44
CA LYS A 79 42.99 6.70 17.39
C LYS A 79 42.56 5.31 16.94
N PHE A 80 41.41 4.81 17.36
CA PHE A 80 40.92 3.52 16.86
C PHE A 80 40.51 3.58 15.39
N GLU A 81 39.90 4.67 14.95
CA GLU A 81 39.55 4.87 13.54
C GLU A 81 40.78 4.92 12.64
N ALA A 82 41.79 5.72 13.01
CA ALA A 82 43.06 5.82 12.28
C ALA A 82 43.79 4.47 12.15
N ASN A 83 43.61 3.57 13.12
CA ASN A 83 44.19 2.22 13.10
C ASN A 83 43.27 1.16 12.47
N GLY A 84 42.17 1.55 11.83
CA GLY A 84 41.20 0.63 11.21
C GLY A 84 40.42 -0.25 12.21
N ARG A 85 40.47 0.06 13.51
CA ARG A 85 39.86 -0.75 14.59
C ARG A 85 38.39 -0.38 14.80
N ARG A 86 37.59 -0.51 13.73
CA ARG A 86 36.17 -0.08 13.66
C ARG A 86 35.32 -0.45 14.87
N LYS A 87 35.26 -1.74 15.25
CA LYS A 87 34.47 -2.20 16.42
C LYS A 87 34.85 -1.50 17.72
N LYS A 88 36.16 -1.24 17.92
CA LYS A 88 36.66 -0.60 19.13
C LYS A 88 36.41 0.91 19.11
N ALA A 89 36.48 1.54 17.94
CA ALA A 89 36.04 2.92 17.74
C ALA A 89 34.55 3.08 18.05
N THR A 90 33.67 2.25 17.46
CA THR A 90 32.22 2.27 17.73
C THR A 90 31.90 2.09 19.22
N LYS A 91 32.60 1.17 19.92
CA LYS A 91 32.42 0.98 21.37
C LYS A 91 32.86 2.19 22.17
N ALA A 92 34.01 2.78 21.84
CA ALA A 92 34.52 3.96 22.52
C ALA A 92 33.62 5.20 22.29
N ALA A 93 33.09 5.35 21.09
CA ALA A 93 32.17 6.43 20.72
C ALA A 93 30.82 6.26 21.43
N ASN A 94 30.25 5.05 21.48
CA ASN A 94 29.04 4.79 22.25
C ASN A 94 29.24 5.12 23.74
N ALA A 95 30.35 4.70 24.33
CA ALA A 95 30.64 5.03 25.73
C ALA A 95 30.72 6.56 25.97
N LEU A 96 31.24 7.32 25.00
CA LEU A 96 31.24 8.78 25.05
C LEU A 96 29.82 9.33 25.05
N VAL A 97 28.99 8.95 24.06
CA VAL A 97 27.61 9.46 23.93
C VAL A 97 26.75 9.09 25.14
N HIS A 98 26.88 7.88 25.67
CA HIS A 98 26.13 7.43 26.85
C HIS A 98 26.53 8.18 28.13
N LYS A 99 27.83 8.47 28.34
CA LYS A 99 28.31 9.12 29.57
C LYS A 99 28.22 10.64 29.51
N TRP A 100 28.62 11.23 28.37
CA TRP A 100 28.79 12.66 28.17
C TRP A 100 27.95 13.15 26.99
N HIS A 101 26.67 12.80 26.96
CA HIS A 101 25.76 13.17 25.88
C HIS A 101 25.69 14.67 25.59
N ASN A 102 25.90 15.54 26.60
CA ASN A 102 25.86 17.00 26.40
C ASN A 102 27.23 17.59 26.05
N ALA A 103 28.27 16.78 25.88
CA ALA A 103 29.61 17.28 25.55
C ALA A 103 29.69 17.71 24.08
N ALA A 104 30.62 18.62 23.78
CA ALA A 104 30.82 19.16 22.43
C ALA A 104 31.19 18.08 21.41
N GLU A 105 31.81 16.98 21.84
CA GLU A 105 32.22 15.86 20.98
C GLU A 105 31.11 14.82 20.75
N ALA A 106 30.00 14.89 21.49
CA ALA A 106 28.96 13.86 21.46
C ALA A 106 28.24 13.74 20.09
N PRO A 107 27.88 14.83 19.38
CA PRO A 107 27.31 14.73 18.04
C PRO A 107 28.26 14.05 17.05
N GLN A 108 29.55 14.40 17.06
CA GLN A 108 30.56 13.80 16.18
C GLN A 108 30.78 12.34 16.54
N ALA A 109 30.80 11.99 17.84
CA ALA A 109 30.87 10.60 18.27
C ALA A 109 29.66 9.79 17.80
N GLN A 110 28.45 10.37 17.86
CA GLN A 110 27.23 9.75 17.36
C GLN A 110 27.25 9.56 15.83
N MET A 111 27.72 10.57 15.09
CA MET A 111 27.92 10.46 13.65
C MET A 111 28.94 9.37 13.28
N THR A 112 30.04 9.26 14.05
CA THR A 112 31.02 8.18 13.90
C THR A 112 30.40 6.80 14.14
N ILE A 113 29.49 6.65 15.12
CA ILE A 113 28.79 5.38 15.35
C ILE A 113 28.00 4.99 14.10
N ALA A 114 27.18 5.89 13.57
CA ALA A 114 26.36 5.64 12.39
C ALA A 114 27.21 5.26 11.16
N ARG A 115 28.24 6.07 10.85
CA ARG A 115 29.16 5.81 9.74
C ARG A 115 29.88 4.46 9.87
N LEU A 116 30.38 4.13 11.06
CA LEU A 116 31.10 2.87 11.27
C LEU A 116 30.17 1.64 11.17
N GLN A 117 28.88 1.78 11.49
CA GLN A 117 27.90 0.72 11.27
C GLN A 117 27.62 0.56 9.76
N GLU A 118 27.47 1.67 9.04
CA GLU A 118 27.29 1.68 7.58
C GLU A 118 28.46 0.99 6.87
N GLU A 119 29.71 1.37 7.20
CA GLU A 119 30.93 0.75 6.64
C GLU A 119 31.08 -0.75 6.94
N ARG A 120 30.36 -1.25 7.96
CA ARG A 120 30.34 -2.66 8.33
C ARG A 120 29.22 -3.45 7.66
N GLY A 121 28.37 -2.79 6.87
CA GLY A 121 27.19 -3.38 6.24
C GLY A 121 25.97 -3.51 7.17
N ASN A 122 26.05 -2.94 8.38
CA ASN A 122 24.96 -2.93 9.35
C ASN A 122 24.00 -1.77 9.01
N HIS A 123 23.35 -1.86 7.85
CA HIS A 123 22.62 -0.76 7.23
C HIS A 123 21.39 -0.33 8.05
N ALA A 124 20.61 -1.27 8.57
CA ALA A 124 19.44 -0.94 9.40
C ALA A 124 19.85 -0.18 10.66
N GLU A 125 20.86 -0.69 11.37
CA GLU A 125 21.40 -0.05 12.56
C GLU A 125 22.03 1.31 12.24
N ALA A 126 22.73 1.43 11.11
CA ALA A 126 23.31 2.70 10.69
C ALA A 126 22.24 3.78 10.48
N PHE A 127 21.12 3.44 9.84
CA PHE A 127 20.00 4.37 9.68
C PHE A 127 19.45 4.82 11.03
N ASP A 128 19.28 3.88 11.98
CA ASP A 128 18.75 4.18 13.30
C ASP A 128 19.69 5.10 14.10
N GLU A 129 21.00 4.90 13.96
CA GLU A 129 22.01 5.77 14.59
C GLU A 129 22.08 7.17 13.94
N TYR A 130 21.83 7.28 12.63
CA TYR A 130 21.62 8.58 11.96
C TYR A 130 20.32 9.24 12.39
N GLN A 131 19.24 8.48 12.58
CA GLN A 131 17.97 9.01 13.09
C GLN A 131 18.15 9.53 14.52
N TYR A 132 18.83 8.77 15.37
CA TYR A 132 19.15 9.21 16.73
C TYR A 132 19.89 10.55 16.73
N LEU A 133 20.82 10.76 15.79
CA LEU A 133 21.54 12.02 15.61
C LEU A 133 20.56 13.17 15.28
N ILE A 134 19.59 12.94 14.38
CA ILE A 134 18.54 13.91 14.05
C ILE A 134 17.69 14.24 15.28
N ASP A 135 17.25 13.23 16.03
CA ASP A 135 16.31 13.41 17.15
C ASP A 135 16.97 14.08 18.37
N ASN A 136 18.23 13.75 18.66
CA ASN A 136 18.89 14.13 19.93
C ASN A 136 19.96 15.22 19.78
N PHE A 137 20.46 15.49 18.58
CA PHE A 137 21.56 16.43 18.34
C PHE A 137 21.24 17.45 17.23
N ALA A 138 19.96 17.78 17.04
CA ALA A 138 19.50 18.73 16.03
C ALA A 138 20.34 20.03 16.00
N GLY A 139 20.79 20.41 14.80
CA GLY A 139 21.60 21.62 14.59
C GLY A 139 23.10 21.49 14.89
N LEU A 140 23.58 20.33 15.37
CA LEU A 140 24.99 20.11 15.75
C LEU A 140 25.77 19.21 14.78
N PHE A 141 25.21 18.96 13.59
CA PHE A 141 25.78 18.08 12.57
C PHE A 141 25.34 18.54 11.16
N PRO A 142 26.02 18.10 10.08
CA PRO A 142 25.60 18.42 8.71
C PRO A 142 24.31 17.67 8.35
N PHE A 143 23.16 18.35 8.51
CA PHE A 143 21.83 17.74 8.37
C PHE A 143 21.58 17.11 6.99
N ASP A 144 21.88 17.85 5.92
CA ASP A 144 21.67 17.38 4.55
C ASP A 144 22.51 16.14 4.22
N ASP A 145 23.78 16.09 4.68
CA ASP A 145 24.64 14.92 4.51
C ASP A 145 24.03 13.68 5.19
N VAL A 146 23.46 13.85 6.38
CA VAL A 146 22.81 12.76 7.12
C VAL A 146 21.54 12.28 6.42
N LEU A 147 20.73 13.17 5.86
CA LEU A 147 19.57 12.78 5.05
C LEU A 147 19.98 12.00 3.79
N ILE A 148 21.04 12.45 3.10
CA ILE A 148 21.60 11.74 1.94
C ILE A 148 22.03 10.32 2.36
N ARG A 149 22.70 10.16 3.51
CA ARG A 149 23.11 8.85 4.03
C ARG A 149 21.91 7.96 4.38
N GLN A 150 20.93 8.49 5.10
CA GLN A 150 19.70 7.75 5.41
C GLN A 150 18.98 7.28 4.13
N TYR A 151 18.87 8.14 3.13
CA TYR A 151 18.25 7.81 1.85
C TYR A 151 19.06 6.75 1.06
N GLN A 152 20.39 6.84 1.04
CA GLN A 152 21.25 5.83 0.42
C GLN A 152 21.11 4.46 1.11
N ILE A 153 21.03 4.46 2.44
CA ILE A 153 20.80 3.24 3.22
C ILE A 153 19.42 2.64 2.93
N ALA A 154 18.35 3.44 2.95
CA ALA A 154 17.00 2.97 2.64
C ALA A 154 16.94 2.37 1.22
N ASN A 155 17.61 3.00 0.25
CA ASN A 155 17.77 2.43 -1.09
C ASN A 155 18.53 1.10 -1.11
N HIS A 156 19.58 0.96 -0.31
CA HIS A 156 20.34 -0.29 -0.23
C HIS A 156 19.50 -1.45 0.33
N LEU A 157 18.62 -1.14 1.28
CA LEU A 157 17.70 -2.07 1.93
C LEU A 157 16.50 -2.41 1.04
N LEU A 158 16.11 -1.52 0.12
CA LEU A 158 15.04 -1.75 -0.84
C LEU A 158 15.41 -2.86 -1.83
N ARG A 159 14.92 -4.08 -1.56
CA ARG A 159 15.17 -5.27 -2.38
C ARG A 159 13.89 -6.09 -2.47
N PRO A 160 13.60 -6.71 -3.63
CA PRO A 160 12.47 -7.61 -3.72
C PRO A 160 12.55 -8.70 -2.64
N PRO A 161 11.45 -8.96 -1.91
CA PRO A 161 11.47 -9.95 -0.86
C PRO A 161 11.76 -11.34 -1.42
N LYS A 162 12.61 -12.11 -0.72
CA LYS A 162 12.89 -13.49 -1.09
C LYS A 162 11.64 -14.34 -0.80
N LYS A 163 11.16 -15.08 -1.80
CA LYS A 163 10.04 -16.02 -1.63
C LYS A 163 10.56 -17.42 -1.39
N PHE A 164 9.99 -18.10 -0.38
CA PHE A 164 10.26 -19.51 -0.11
C PHE A 164 8.93 -20.22 0.20
N LEU A 165 8.61 -21.27 -0.56
CA LEU A 165 7.35 -22.02 -0.45
C LEU A 165 6.08 -21.13 -0.45
N GLY A 166 6.08 -20.07 -1.26
CA GLY A 166 4.94 -19.14 -1.35
C GLY A 166 4.86 -18.09 -0.22
N LEU A 167 5.72 -18.17 0.78
CA LEU A 167 5.82 -17.19 1.87
C LEU A 167 6.95 -16.19 1.60
N SER A 168 6.69 -14.92 1.92
CA SER A 168 7.71 -13.87 1.90
C SER A 168 8.62 -14.01 3.13
N LEU A 169 9.93 -14.11 2.93
CA LEU A 169 10.91 -14.22 4.01
C LEU A 169 11.39 -12.87 4.54
N SER A 170 10.92 -11.75 3.98
CA SER A 170 11.27 -10.41 4.43
C SER A 170 10.10 -9.45 4.17
N SER A 171 9.82 -8.57 5.11
CA SER A 171 8.85 -7.48 4.93
C SER A 171 9.57 -6.22 4.43
N MET A 172 8.89 -5.44 3.60
CA MET A 172 9.33 -4.12 3.15
C MET A 172 8.84 -3.00 4.07
N GLU A 173 8.05 -3.32 5.10
CA GLU A 173 7.49 -2.37 6.05
C GLU A 173 8.57 -1.49 6.71
N ASP A 174 9.63 -2.11 7.24
CA ASP A 174 10.74 -1.35 7.84
C ASP A 174 11.43 -0.44 6.83
N VAL A 175 11.54 -0.86 5.57
CA VAL A 175 12.15 -0.07 4.49
C VAL A 175 11.25 1.10 4.11
N ARG A 176 9.94 0.86 4.02
CA ARG A 176 8.92 1.87 3.81
C ARG A 176 9.04 2.93 4.88
N ILE A 177 8.90 2.56 6.16
CA ILE A 177 8.97 3.45 7.34
C ILE A 177 10.24 4.31 7.31
N ARG A 178 11.37 3.77 6.88
CA ARG A 178 12.63 4.53 6.74
C ARG A 178 12.52 5.65 5.70
N PHE A 179 11.94 5.39 4.53
CA PHE A 179 11.65 6.46 3.55
C PHE A 179 10.65 7.48 4.10
N GLU A 180 9.60 7.03 4.78
CA GLU A 180 8.59 7.90 5.39
C GLU A 180 9.20 8.82 6.44
N ARG A 181 10.12 8.30 7.25
CA ARG A 181 10.81 9.04 8.30
C ARG A 181 11.73 10.11 7.72
N ILE A 182 12.44 9.84 6.63
CA ILE A 182 13.21 10.87 5.90
C ILE A 182 12.30 12.04 5.50
N VAL A 183 11.15 11.74 4.90
CA VAL A 183 10.18 12.76 4.45
C VAL A 183 9.56 13.50 5.63
N ARG A 184 9.35 12.82 6.77
CA ARG A 184 8.89 13.44 8.01
C ARG A 184 9.91 14.44 8.56
N ASN A 185 11.19 14.06 8.58
CA ASN A 185 12.28 14.91 9.08
C ASN A 185 12.51 16.13 8.17
N ALA A 186 12.35 15.95 6.85
CA ALA A 186 12.61 17.01 5.88
C ALA A 186 11.60 17.03 4.71
N PRO A 187 10.35 17.50 4.94
CA PRO A 187 9.29 17.51 3.92
C PRO A 187 9.67 18.25 2.64
N ASN A 188 10.45 19.32 2.76
CA ASN A 188 10.83 20.18 1.64
C ASN A 188 12.19 19.80 1.02
N TRP A 189 12.79 18.69 1.44
CA TRP A 189 14.05 18.22 0.86
C TRP A 189 13.85 17.75 -0.59
N GLU A 190 14.83 18.01 -1.44
CA GLU A 190 14.75 17.78 -2.89
C GLU A 190 14.38 16.33 -3.25
N LEU A 191 14.86 15.35 -2.47
CA LEU A 191 14.62 13.93 -2.69
C LEU A 191 13.41 13.38 -1.91
N SER A 192 12.68 14.19 -1.14
CA SER A 192 11.49 13.75 -0.41
C SER A 192 10.37 13.20 -1.31
N PRO A 193 10.06 13.80 -2.47
CA PRO A 193 9.11 13.21 -3.43
C PRO A 193 9.57 11.85 -3.95
N ASP A 194 10.86 11.66 -4.20
CA ASP A 194 11.41 10.38 -4.67
C ASP A 194 11.43 9.32 -3.55
N ALA A 195 11.70 9.71 -2.30
CA ALA A 195 11.57 8.85 -1.14
C ALA A 195 10.12 8.32 -0.98
N LEU A 196 9.10 9.16 -1.15
CA LEU A 196 7.70 8.70 -1.15
C LEU A 196 7.39 7.75 -2.31
N LEU A 197 7.99 7.96 -3.49
CA LEU A 197 7.82 7.05 -4.62
C LEU A 197 8.35 5.65 -4.27
N LYS A 198 9.49 5.59 -3.57
CA LYS A 198 10.10 4.34 -3.08
C LYS A 198 9.35 3.71 -1.91
N ALA A 199 8.75 4.54 -1.04
CA ALA A 199 7.85 4.04 0.00
C ALA A 199 6.62 3.36 -0.63
N ALA A 200 6.03 3.95 -1.68
CA ALA A 200 4.91 3.34 -2.39
C ALA A 200 5.28 2.01 -3.09
N SER A 201 6.50 1.89 -3.65
CA SER A 201 6.94 0.64 -4.27
C SER A 201 7.16 -0.49 -3.26
N CYS A 202 7.35 -0.18 -1.96
CA CYS A 202 7.41 -1.19 -0.90
C CYS A 202 6.08 -1.96 -0.80
N HIS A 203 4.93 -1.27 -0.84
CA HIS A 203 3.62 -1.91 -0.85
C HIS A 203 3.43 -2.84 -2.06
N GLU A 204 3.87 -2.40 -3.24
CA GLU A 204 3.79 -3.24 -4.44
C GLU A 204 4.66 -4.50 -4.32
N LEU A 205 5.88 -4.38 -3.79
CA LEU A 205 6.77 -5.52 -3.56
C LEU A 205 6.19 -6.53 -2.56
N GLU A 206 5.37 -6.07 -1.61
CA GLU A 206 4.61 -6.91 -0.68
C GLU A 206 3.32 -7.48 -1.30
N GLY A 207 2.95 -7.03 -2.50
CA GLY A 207 1.76 -7.46 -3.22
C GLY A 207 0.50 -6.65 -2.91
N ASP A 208 0.61 -5.60 -2.09
CA ASP A 208 -0.48 -4.68 -1.80
C ASP A 208 -0.57 -3.57 -2.85
N LYS A 209 -1.13 -3.92 -4.01
CA LYS A 209 -1.32 -2.98 -5.12
C LYS A 209 -2.30 -1.86 -4.80
N PHE A 210 -3.22 -2.09 -3.86
CA PHE A 210 -4.21 -1.07 -3.52
C PHE A 210 -3.55 0.04 -2.71
N GLU A 211 -2.82 -0.31 -1.64
CA GLU A 211 -2.12 0.69 -0.83
C GLU A 211 -0.99 1.36 -1.62
N ALA A 212 -0.31 0.63 -2.51
CA ALA A 212 0.65 1.23 -3.44
C ALA A 212 0.02 2.31 -4.32
N ALA A 213 -1.12 2.04 -4.96
CA ALA A 213 -1.80 3.02 -5.81
C ALA A 213 -2.27 4.25 -5.03
N ASP A 214 -2.77 4.05 -3.81
CA ASP A 214 -3.24 5.15 -2.96
C ASP A 214 -2.06 5.98 -2.41
N ALA A 215 -0.93 5.35 -2.07
CA ALA A 215 0.30 6.06 -1.71
C ALA A 215 0.83 6.96 -2.84
N LEU A 216 0.80 6.48 -4.09
CA LEU A 216 1.19 7.27 -5.27
C LEU A 216 0.24 8.45 -5.52
N SER A 217 -1.06 8.27 -5.26
CA SER A 217 -2.06 9.34 -5.34
C SER A 217 -1.79 10.44 -4.29
N ARG A 218 -1.45 10.04 -3.06
CA ARG A 218 -1.07 10.97 -1.98
C ARG A 218 0.22 11.73 -2.31
N LEU A 219 1.22 11.06 -2.90
CA LEU A 219 2.44 11.70 -3.39
C LEU A 219 2.13 12.79 -4.40
N GLN A 220 1.30 12.50 -5.42
CA GLN A 220 0.90 13.49 -6.43
C GLN A 220 0.20 14.69 -5.81
N THR A 221 -0.66 14.46 -4.82
CA THR A 221 -1.36 15.53 -4.11
C THR A 221 -0.39 16.42 -3.32
N ARG A 222 0.61 15.81 -2.67
CA ARG A 222 1.58 16.53 -1.82
C ARG A 222 2.67 17.26 -2.61
N TYR A 223 3.13 16.68 -3.72
CA TYR A 223 4.25 17.20 -4.52
C TYR A 223 3.91 17.34 -6.02
N PRO A 224 2.81 18.06 -6.37
CA PRO A 224 2.20 18.00 -7.72
C PRO A 224 3.10 18.47 -8.86
N THR A 225 4.07 19.35 -8.59
CA THR A 225 4.94 19.97 -9.60
C THR A 225 6.25 19.20 -9.84
N THR A 226 6.49 18.11 -9.11
CA THR A 226 7.76 17.38 -9.14
C THR A 226 7.80 16.32 -10.24
N SER A 227 9.01 15.94 -10.66
CA SER A 227 9.19 14.82 -11.61
C SER A 227 8.73 13.48 -11.01
N ALA A 228 8.79 13.34 -9.67
CA ALA A 228 8.27 12.19 -8.96
C ALA A 228 6.74 12.07 -9.07
N ALA A 229 5.99 13.19 -9.10
CA ALA A 229 4.54 13.14 -9.30
C ALA A 229 4.16 12.59 -10.68
N LEU A 230 4.89 12.98 -11.74
CA LEU A 230 4.70 12.41 -13.07
C LEU A 230 4.95 10.90 -13.07
N LYS A 231 6.05 10.43 -12.47
CA LYS A 231 6.34 8.99 -12.32
C LYS A 231 5.26 8.28 -11.51
N ALA A 232 4.81 8.88 -10.40
CA ALA A 232 3.80 8.34 -9.54
C ALA A 232 2.45 8.18 -10.26
N SER A 233 2.08 9.14 -11.12
CA SER A 233 0.88 9.07 -11.94
C SER A 233 0.92 7.89 -12.91
N ALA A 234 2.05 7.67 -13.58
CA ALA A 234 2.22 6.55 -14.49
C ALA A 234 2.11 5.19 -13.76
N GLU A 235 2.77 5.05 -12.62
CA GLU A 235 2.71 3.82 -11.80
C GLU A 235 1.32 3.61 -11.18
N GLU A 236 0.64 4.67 -10.72
CA GLU A 236 -0.73 4.58 -10.20
C GLU A 236 -1.69 4.05 -11.26
N ILE A 237 -1.61 4.58 -12.49
CA ILE A 237 -2.44 4.13 -13.61
C ILE A 237 -2.22 2.65 -13.88
N ARG A 238 -0.94 2.22 -13.96
CA ARG A 238 -0.59 0.81 -14.19
C ARG A 238 -1.22 -0.08 -13.10
N LEU A 239 -1.02 0.25 -11.83
CA LEU A 239 -1.54 -0.52 -10.70
C LEU A 239 -3.06 -0.57 -10.67
N ARG A 240 -3.73 0.57 -10.88
CA ARG A 240 -5.20 0.63 -10.89
C ARG A 240 -5.80 -0.14 -12.07
N ARG A 241 -5.14 -0.12 -13.23
CA ARG A 241 -5.54 -0.93 -14.38
C ARG A 241 -5.42 -2.42 -14.06
N GLU A 242 -4.29 -2.87 -13.53
CA GLU A 242 -4.10 -4.26 -13.12
C GLU A 242 -5.14 -4.72 -12.09
N LEU A 243 -5.53 -3.85 -11.16
CA LEU A 243 -6.60 -4.11 -10.20
C LEU A 243 -7.97 -4.24 -10.88
N ALA A 244 -8.30 -3.34 -11.81
CA ALA A 244 -9.55 -3.41 -12.57
C ALA A 244 -9.64 -4.67 -13.44
N GLU A 245 -8.53 -5.11 -14.03
CA GLU A 245 -8.44 -6.35 -14.81
C GLU A 245 -8.58 -7.60 -13.92
N LYS A 246 -7.94 -7.59 -12.74
CA LYS A 246 -8.02 -8.69 -11.77
C LYS A 246 -9.41 -8.85 -11.17
N PHE A 247 -10.14 -7.75 -10.98
CA PHE A 247 -11.46 -7.73 -10.36
C PHE A 247 -12.49 -7.07 -11.30
N PRO A 248 -12.81 -7.71 -12.44
CA PRO A 248 -13.61 -7.08 -13.49
C PRO A 248 -15.03 -6.72 -13.02
N MET A 249 -15.56 -7.45 -12.03
CA MET A 249 -16.90 -7.20 -11.46
C MET A 249 -16.95 -5.97 -10.54
N ASP A 250 -15.80 -5.43 -10.11
CA ASP A 250 -15.75 -4.23 -9.28
C ASP A 250 -15.75 -2.96 -10.14
N ALA A 251 -16.94 -2.37 -10.26
CA ALA A 251 -17.12 -1.14 -11.02
C ALA A 251 -16.37 0.07 -10.43
N ALA A 252 -16.07 0.07 -9.13
CA ALA A 252 -15.32 1.17 -8.51
C ALA A 252 -13.85 1.15 -8.98
N LEU A 253 -13.25 -0.02 -9.15
CA LEU A 253 -11.86 -0.13 -9.63
C LEU A 253 -11.72 0.33 -11.08
N THR A 254 -12.65 -0.05 -11.96
CA THR A 254 -12.69 0.47 -13.34
C THR A 254 -12.78 2.00 -13.35
N ARG A 255 -13.69 2.57 -12.54
CA ARG A 255 -13.86 4.04 -12.47
C ARG A 255 -12.62 4.74 -11.93
N ARG A 256 -11.97 4.21 -10.89
CA ARG A 256 -10.72 4.77 -10.34
C ARG A 256 -9.59 4.75 -11.35
N ALA A 257 -9.44 3.66 -12.12
CA ALA A 257 -8.45 3.57 -13.18
C ALA A 257 -8.69 4.60 -14.29
N ILE A 258 -9.94 4.72 -14.79
CA ILE A 258 -10.32 5.73 -15.78
C ILE A 258 -10.07 7.15 -15.25
N ALA A 259 -10.44 7.43 -13.99
CA ALA A 259 -10.24 8.74 -13.38
C ALA A 259 -8.75 9.11 -13.25
N ALA A 260 -7.89 8.15 -12.89
CA ALA A 260 -6.44 8.36 -12.84
C ALA A 260 -5.86 8.69 -14.23
N ILE A 261 -6.30 7.96 -15.27
CA ILE A 261 -5.93 8.26 -16.67
C ILE A 261 -6.38 9.66 -17.09
N ASP A 262 -7.65 9.99 -16.84
CA ASP A 262 -8.21 11.30 -17.17
C ASP A 262 -7.48 12.44 -16.45
N ASN A 263 -7.09 12.21 -15.18
CA ASN A 263 -6.29 13.17 -14.43
C ASN A 263 -4.89 13.36 -15.04
N ALA A 264 -4.20 12.27 -15.40
CA ALA A 264 -2.89 12.35 -16.00
C ALA A 264 -2.93 13.07 -17.37
N LEU A 265 -3.90 12.74 -18.22
CA LEU A 265 -4.10 13.37 -19.53
C LEU A 265 -4.32 14.89 -19.43
N ARG A 266 -5.06 15.34 -18.40
CA ARG A 266 -5.25 16.77 -18.11
C ARG A 266 -4.00 17.44 -17.54
N THR A 267 -3.33 16.78 -16.60
CA THR A 267 -2.24 17.37 -15.81
C THR A 267 -0.92 17.43 -16.57
N TYR A 268 -0.57 16.36 -17.27
CA TYR A 268 0.76 16.19 -17.85
C TYR A 268 0.81 16.41 -19.37
N GLY A 269 -0.33 16.40 -20.05
CA GLY A 269 -0.44 16.79 -21.46
C GLY A 269 0.50 15.98 -22.37
N SER A 270 1.52 16.65 -22.93
CA SER A 270 2.53 16.05 -23.82
C SER A 270 3.66 15.31 -23.10
N LYS A 271 3.77 15.38 -21.77
CA LYS A 271 4.81 14.70 -20.98
C LYS A 271 4.55 13.21 -20.76
N ILE A 272 3.43 12.69 -21.25
CA ILE A 272 2.95 11.31 -21.09
C ILE A 272 2.54 10.75 -22.46
N ASN A 273 2.50 9.41 -22.56
CA ASN A 273 2.05 8.73 -23.77
C ASN A 273 0.53 8.81 -23.91
N ARG A 274 0.03 9.86 -24.59
CA ARG A 274 -1.40 10.14 -24.71
C ARG A 274 -2.16 9.04 -25.45
N ASP A 275 -1.56 8.45 -26.48
CA ASP A 275 -2.22 7.46 -27.32
C ASP A 275 -2.41 6.14 -26.56
N GLU A 276 -1.38 5.71 -25.82
CA GLU A 276 -1.45 4.54 -24.95
C GLU A 276 -2.50 4.71 -23.86
N LEU A 277 -2.49 5.85 -23.15
CA LEU A 277 -3.50 6.13 -22.12
C LEU A 277 -4.91 6.24 -22.70
N ALA A 278 -5.08 6.82 -23.88
CA ALA A 278 -6.36 6.86 -24.58
C ALA A 278 -6.84 5.44 -24.96
N SER A 279 -5.94 4.55 -25.36
CA SER A 279 -6.26 3.13 -25.62
C SER A 279 -6.73 2.45 -24.34
N TRP A 280 -5.95 2.51 -23.26
CA TRP A 280 -6.31 1.87 -21.99
C TRP A 280 -7.62 2.42 -21.42
N ARG A 281 -7.85 3.72 -21.55
CA ARG A 281 -9.12 4.33 -21.16
C ARG A 281 -10.29 3.73 -21.93
N ARG A 282 -10.15 3.55 -23.25
CA ARG A 282 -11.19 2.95 -24.10
C ARG A 282 -11.46 1.51 -23.71
N GLU A 283 -10.41 0.71 -23.52
CA GLU A 283 -10.51 -0.69 -23.09
C GLU A 283 -11.24 -0.83 -21.75
N LEU A 284 -10.87 -0.01 -20.74
CA LEU A 284 -11.52 0.00 -19.43
C LEU A 284 -13.00 0.46 -19.53
N TYR A 285 -13.28 1.44 -20.38
CA TYR A 285 -14.63 1.94 -20.61
C TYR A 285 -15.52 0.86 -21.25
N GLU A 286 -15.03 0.19 -22.30
CA GLU A 286 -15.73 -0.90 -22.98
C GLU A 286 -15.96 -2.10 -22.04
N ALA A 287 -14.95 -2.48 -21.25
CA ALA A 287 -15.09 -3.54 -20.25
C ALA A 287 -16.15 -3.19 -19.20
N GLY A 288 -16.15 -1.95 -18.70
CA GLY A 288 -17.15 -1.47 -17.75
C GLY A 288 -18.56 -1.44 -18.33
N MET A 289 -18.70 -0.97 -19.56
CA MET A 289 -19.95 -0.93 -20.32
C MET A 289 -20.52 -2.33 -20.49
N ASN A 290 -19.72 -3.27 -21.00
CA ASN A 290 -20.15 -4.65 -21.23
C ASN A 290 -20.59 -5.33 -19.92
N ARG A 291 -19.82 -5.18 -18.84
CA ARG A 291 -20.20 -5.71 -17.52
C ARG A 291 -21.54 -5.15 -17.05
N ASP A 292 -21.73 -3.84 -17.12
CA ASP A 292 -22.93 -3.20 -16.56
C ASP A 292 -24.18 -3.57 -17.40
N TYR A 293 -24.02 -3.71 -18.72
CA TYR A 293 -25.06 -4.26 -19.59
C TYR A 293 -25.38 -5.72 -19.25
N GLU A 294 -24.37 -6.59 -19.10
CA GLU A 294 -24.55 -8.00 -18.74
C GLU A 294 -25.23 -8.16 -17.39
N ARG A 295 -24.89 -7.32 -16.40
CA ARG A 295 -25.55 -7.29 -15.09
C ARG A 295 -27.02 -6.94 -15.21
N ALA A 296 -27.37 -5.93 -16.00
CA ALA A 296 -28.77 -5.55 -16.24
C ALA A 296 -29.54 -6.69 -16.94
N ASN A 297 -28.94 -7.26 -17.99
CA ASN A 297 -29.48 -8.39 -18.75
C ASN A 297 -29.68 -9.64 -17.88
N PHE A 298 -28.79 -9.87 -16.91
CA PHE A 298 -28.93 -10.97 -15.96
C PHE A 298 -30.16 -10.81 -15.05
N TYR A 299 -30.43 -9.59 -14.55
CA TYR A 299 -31.64 -9.33 -13.76
C TYR A 299 -32.91 -9.48 -14.58
N ASP A 300 -32.88 -9.05 -15.85
CA ASP A 300 -34.03 -9.11 -16.75
C ASP A 300 -34.38 -10.56 -17.12
N ASN A 301 -33.41 -11.28 -17.68
CA ASN A 301 -33.68 -12.56 -18.32
C ASN A 301 -33.45 -13.78 -17.41
N LYS A 302 -32.40 -13.75 -16.57
CA LYS A 302 -32.05 -14.92 -15.75
C LYS A 302 -32.75 -14.92 -14.40
N GLN A 303 -32.74 -13.79 -13.69
CA GLN A 303 -33.43 -13.67 -12.39
C GLN A 303 -34.92 -13.33 -12.52
N ARG A 304 -35.36 -12.84 -13.70
CA ARG A 304 -36.73 -12.38 -13.93
C ARG A 304 -37.19 -11.37 -12.86
N LYS A 305 -36.31 -10.42 -12.54
CA LYS A 305 -36.56 -9.34 -11.56
C LYS A 305 -36.75 -8.01 -12.30
N PRO A 306 -37.96 -7.69 -12.77
CA PRO A 306 -38.20 -6.54 -13.65
C PRO A 306 -37.85 -5.20 -13.00
N ARG A 307 -38.13 -5.03 -11.69
CA ARG A 307 -37.75 -3.79 -10.97
C ARG A 307 -36.23 -3.60 -10.90
N SER A 308 -35.48 -4.65 -10.61
CA SER A 308 -34.01 -4.60 -10.54
C SER A 308 -33.40 -4.38 -11.92
N ALA A 309 -33.93 -5.03 -12.95
CA ALA A 309 -33.53 -4.83 -14.33
C ALA A 309 -33.74 -3.37 -14.77
N LEU A 310 -34.91 -2.80 -14.47
CA LEU A 310 -35.23 -1.41 -14.78
C LEU A 310 -34.22 -0.42 -14.15
N ILE A 311 -33.90 -0.60 -12.87
CA ILE A 311 -32.90 0.23 -12.17
C ILE A 311 -31.52 0.09 -12.84
N ALA A 312 -31.10 -1.15 -13.11
CA ALA A 312 -29.79 -1.41 -13.71
C ALA A 312 -29.67 -0.85 -15.14
N TYR A 313 -30.72 -0.96 -15.97
CA TYR A 313 -30.74 -0.40 -17.32
C TYR A 313 -30.78 1.12 -17.33
N LYS A 314 -31.53 1.76 -16.42
CA LYS A 314 -31.49 3.22 -16.27
C LYS A 314 -30.11 3.71 -15.87
N GLU A 315 -29.45 3.02 -14.95
CA GLU A 315 -28.09 3.33 -14.54
C GLU A 315 -27.08 3.13 -15.68
N PHE A 316 -27.26 2.08 -16.50
CA PHE A 316 -26.49 1.86 -17.70
C PHE A 316 -26.61 3.04 -18.68
N LEU A 317 -27.83 3.49 -19.00
CA LEU A 317 -28.04 4.63 -19.90
C LEU A 317 -27.50 5.94 -19.35
N ARG A 318 -27.55 6.13 -18.02
CA ARG A 318 -26.97 7.31 -17.36
C ARG A 318 -25.45 7.34 -17.48
N THR A 319 -24.81 6.17 -17.42
CA THR A 319 -23.34 6.05 -17.42
C THR A 319 -22.77 5.94 -18.83
N TYR A 320 -23.50 5.30 -19.75
CA TYR A 320 -23.08 4.98 -21.11
C TYR A 320 -24.15 5.42 -22.14
N PRO A 321 -24.47 6.73 -22.24
CA PRO A 321 -25.56 7.22 -23.09
C PRO A 321 -25.35 6.93 -24.59
N ASP A 322 -24.08 6.83 -25.00
CA ASP A 322 -23.64 6.61 -26.39
C ASP A 322 -23.22 5.15 -26.65
N ALA A 323 -23.54 4.23 -25.74
CA ALA A 323 -23.25 2.81 -25.93
C ALA A 323 -23.96 2.25 -27.18
N PRO A 324 -23.37 1.29 -27.91
CA PRO A 324 -24.04 0.61 -29.01
C PRO A 324 -25.38 -0.04 -28.62
N GLN A 325 -25.52 -0.44 -27.36
CA GLN A 325 -26.72 -1.05 -26.81
C GLN A 325 -27.78 -0.03 -26.36
N ALA A 326 -27.48 1.28 -26.37
CA ALA A 326 -28.31 2.29 -25.72
C ALA A 326 -29.75 2.34 -26.26
N ASP A 327 -29.95 2.26 -27.57
CA ASP A 327 -31.29 2.27 -28.16
C ASP A 327 -32.12 1.04 -27.77
N ALA A 328 -31.50 -0.15 -27.79
CA ALA A 328 -32.14 -1.38 -27.34
C ALA A 328 -32.51 -1.32 -25.85
N VAL A 329 -31.62 -0.75 -25.03
CA VAL A 329 -31.87 -0.55 -23.60
C VAL A 329 -33.00 0.45 -23.35
N ARG A 330 -33.08 1.55 -24.11
CA ARG A 330 -34.18 2.54 -24.01
C ARG A 330 -35.53 1.89 -24.28
N THR A 331 -35.63 1.11 -25.35
CA THR A 331 -36.85 0.35 -25.67
C THR A 331 -37.23 -0.59 -24.53
N ARG A 332 -36.27 -1.36 -24.02
CA ARG A 332 -36.53 -2.32 -22.94
C ARG A 332 -36.93 -1.64 -21.63
N VAL A 333 -36.36 -0.49 -21.31
CA VAL A 333 -36.76 0.33 -20.15
C VAL A 333 -38.24 0.73 -20.26
N ALA A 334 -38.70 1.18 -21.42
CA ALA A 334 -40.11 1.57 -21.63
C ALA A 334 -41.06 0.37 -21.45
N GLU A 335 -40.69 -0.82 -21.95
CA GLU A 335 -41.47 -2.05 -21.75
C GLU A 335 -41.56 -2.44 -20.26
N LEU A 336 -40.43 -2.38 -19.54
CA LEU A 336 -40.39 -2.70 -18.12
C LEU A 336 -41.19 -1.70 -17.29
N GLU A 337 -41.17 -0.42 -17.63
CA GLU A 337 -41.99 0.61 -16.97
C GLU A 337 -43.48 0.35 -17.17
N ALA A 338 -43.92 0.10 -18.40
CA ALA A 338 -45.32 -0.21 -18.70
C ALA A 338 -45.81 -1.48 -18.00
N ALA A 339 -44.95 -2.51 -17.89
CA ALA A 339 -45.27 -3.73 -17.17
C ALA A 339 -45.32 -3.55 -15.64
N LEU A 340 -44.65 -2.53 -15.09
CA LEU A 340 -44.54 -2.28 -13.65
C LEU A 340 -45.53 -1.22 -13.15
N THR A 341 -46.13 -0.42 -14.04
CA THR A 341 -47.24 0.46 -13.68
C THR A 341 -48.46 -0.38 -13.28
N PRO A 342 -49.03 -0.20 -12.07
CA PRO A 342 -50.22 -0.92 -11.66
C PRO A 342 -51.36 -0.59 -12.61
N ASN A 343 -51.98 -1.63 -13.17
CA ASN A 343 -53.14 -1.48 -14.03
C ASN A 343 -54.28 -0.87 -13.20
N THR A 344 -54.48 0.46 -13.31
CA THR A 344 -55.52 1.19 -12.57
C THR A 344 -56.88 1.12 -13.29
N GLN A 345 -57.09 0.09 -14.11
CA GLN A 345 -58.28 -0.10 -14.94
C GLN A 345 -59.08 -1.34 -14.56
N ASN A 346 -59.27 -1.59 -13.25
CA ASN A 346 -60.29 -2.55 -12.78
C ASN A 346 -60.73 -2.15 -11.37
N ILE A 347 -61.40 -1.00 -11.26
CA ILE A 347 -62.35 -0.73 -10.20
C ILE A 347 -63.51 0.02 -10.87
N ASP A 348 -64.35 -0.73 -11.58
CA ASP A 348 -65.70 -0.31 -11.92
C ASP A 348 -66.64 -0.66 -10.76
#